data_AF-A0A6I9PNH4-F1
#
_entry.id   AF-A0A6I9PNH4-F1
#
_cell.length_a   1.000
_cell.length_b   1.000
_cell.length_c   1.000
_cell.angle_alpha   90.00
_cell.angle_beta   90.00
_cell.angle_gamma   90.00
#
_symmetry.space_group_name_H-M   'P 1'
#
loop_
_entity.id
_entity.type
_entity.pdbx_description
1 polymer ?
#
loop_
_entity_poly.entity_id
_entity_poly.type
_entity_poly.pdbx_seq_one_letter_code
_entity_poly.pdbx_strand_id
1 'polypeptide(L)'
;MAPSNTKETEKHCVLCCQEVDIFALGKCDHPVCYRCSTKMRVLCEQKYCAVCREELDKVVFVKKPAAFSSLPYQQFPCEKKHDIYFCDENIYAQYR
;
A
#
# COMPACT_ATOMS: atom_id res chain seq x y z
N MET A 1 27.61 -17.98 -8.36
CA MET A 1 26.38 -17.98 -7.53
C MET A 1 25.81 -16.57 -7.55
N ALA A 2 24.48 -16.47 -7.65
CA ALA A 2 23.60 -15.30 -7.62
C ALA A 2 23.66 -14.31 -8.81
N PRO A 3 22.54 -14.10 -9.53
CA PRO A 3 22.47 -13.14 -10.64
C PRO A 3 22.33 -11.71 -10.11
N SER A 4 22.90 -10.78 -10.87
CA SER A 4 22.74 -9.34 -10.77
C SER A 4 21.25 -8.96 -10.71
N ASN A 5 20.78 -8.34 -9.61
CA ASN A 5 19.48 -7.68 -9.58
C ASN A 5 19.63 -6.22 -9.12
N THR A 6 20.02 -5.39 -10.07
CA THR A 6 20.10 -3.94 -9.93
C THR A 6 18.68 -3.34 -9.88
N LYS A 7 17.90 -3.55 -8.80
CA LYS A 7 16.65 -2.80 -8.46
C LYS A 7 16.32 -2.88 -6.95
N GLU A 8 17.31 -2.87 -6.07
CA GLU A 8 17.10 -3.20 -4.64
C GLU A 8 16.70 -2.00 -3.76
N THR A 9 16.96 -0.76 -4.19
CA THR A 9 16.84 0.41 -3.29
C THR A 9 15.43 1.03 -3.21
N GLU A 10 14.52 0.75 -4.15
CA GLU A 10 13.19 1.42 -4.20
C GLU A 10 12.05 0.63 -3.55
N LYS A 11 12.33 -0.55 -2.97
CA LYS A 11 11.31 -1.43 -2.39
C LYS A 11 11.27 -1.45 -0.87
N HIS A 12 11.93 -0.54 -0.17
CA HIS A 12 11.98 -0.63 1.30
C HIS A 12 10.94 0.28 1.96
N CYS A 13 10.24 -0.23 2.96
CA CYS A 13 9.27 0.56 3.71
C CYS A 13 9.96 1.51 4.68
N VAL A 14 9.56 2.78 4.69
CA VAL A 14 10.09 3.77 5.64
C VAL A 14 9.72 3.49 7.11
N LEU A 15 8.73 2.63 7.38
CA LEU A 15 8.27 2.33 8.74
C LEU A 15 8.89 1.07 9.34
N CYS A 16 8.97 0.00 8.55
CA CYS A 16 9.47 -1.30 9.03
C CYS A 16 10.83 -1.68 8.44
N CYS A 17 11.37 -0.87 7.52
CA CYS A 17 12.63 -1.12 6.80
C CYS A 17 12.70 -2.50 6.13
N GLN A 18 11.56 -3.13 5.85
CA GLN A 18 11.47 -4.41 5.15
C GLN A 18 11.19 -4.18 3.67
N GLU A 19 11.53 -5.19 2.85
CA GLU A 19 11.15 -5.22 1.44
C GLU A 19 9.62 -5.21 1.29
N VAL A 20 9.17 -4.42 0.31
CA VAL A 20 7.79 -4.09 0.02
C VAL A 20 7.51 -4.56 -1.39
N ASP A 21 6.81 -5.68 -1.47
CA ASP A 21 6.20 -6.15 -2.71
C ASP A 21 4.89 -5.44 -3.02
N ILE A 22 4.21 -4.92 -1.99
CA ILE A 22 2.90 -4.29 -2.07
C ILE A 22 2.92 -2.97 -1.32
N PHE A 23 2.78 -1.90 -2.09
CA PHE A 23 2.70 -0.53 -1.61
C PHE A 23 1.25 -0.12 -1.37
N ALA A 24 1.01 0.53 -0.24
CA ALA A 24 -0.20 1.24 0.06
C ALA A 24 -0.03 2.70 -0.33
N LEU A 25 -0.92 3.17 -1.19
CA LEU A 25 -0.98 4.55 -1.66
C LEU A 25 -2.32 5.15 -1.27
N GLY A 26 -2.27 6.34 -0.69
CA GLY A 26 -3.45 7.17 -0.47
C GLY A 26 -3.50 8.34 -1.43
N LYS A 27 -4.46 9.25 -1.21
CA LYS A 27 -4.55 10.53 -1.93
C LYS A 27 -3.29 11.42 -1.83
N CYS A 28 -2.42 11.13 -0.86
CA CYS A 28 -1.18 11.83 -0.64
C CYS A 28 0.02 11.24 -1.41
N ASP A 29 -0.19 10.19 -2.22
CA ASP A 29 0.83 9.54 -3.06
C ASP A 29 2.10 9.04 -2.34
N HIS A 30 2.03 8.87 -1.01
CA HIS A 30 3.14 8.36 -0.21
C HIS A 30 3.17 6.83 -0.22
N PRO A 31 4.24 6.19 -0.70
CA PRO A 31 4.38 4.74 -0.72
C PRO A 31 4.72 4.19 0.68
N VAL A 32 3.87 3.31 1.21
CA VAL A 32 4.07 2.63 2.50
C VAL A 32 3.83 1.13 2.34
N CYS A 33 4.41 0.27 3.18
CA CYS A 33 4.10 -1.16 3.11
C CYS A 33 2.63 -1.45 3.43
N TYR A 34 1.99 -2.36 2.68
CA TYR A 34 0.60 -2.75 2.96
C TYR A 34 0.43 -3.24 4.41
N ARG A 35 1.38 -4.01 4.95
CA ARG A 35 1.34 -4.51 6.34
C ARG A 35 1.26 -3.38 7.36
N CYS A 36 2.02 -2.31 7.12
CA CYS A 36 2.12 -1.16 8.00
C CYS A 36 0.83 -0.33 7.94
N SER A 37 0.34 -0.09 6.72
CA SER A 37 -0.94 0.59 6.48
C SER A 37 -2.12 -0.19 7.07
N THR A 38 -2.18 -1.50 6.83
CA THR A 38 -3.19 -2.40 7.42
C THR A 38 -3.11 -2.38 8.93
N LYS A 39 -1.91 -2.48 9.52
CA LYS A 39 -1.74 -2.43 10.98
C LYS A 39 -2.31 -1.15 11.57
N MET A 40 -2.00 0.01 10.99
CA MET A 40 -2.54 1.29 11.45
C MET A 40 -4.05 1.39 11.29
N ARG A 41 -4.60 0.98 10.14
CA ARG A 41 -6.04 1.10 9.87
C ARG A 41 -6.90 0.06 10.59
N VAL A 42 -6.43 -1.17 10.69
CA VAL A 42 -7.21 -2.32 11.20
C VAL A 42 -6.98 -2.53 12.68
N LEU A 43 -5.74 -2.42 13.17
CA LEU A 43 -5.45 -2.63 14.60
C LEU A 43 -5.54 -1.35 15.42
N CYS A 44 -5.07 -0.22 14.88
CA CYS A 44 -5.06 1.06 15.59
C CYS A 44 -6.23 1.98 15.19
N GLU A 45 -7.05 1.58 14.22
CA GLU A 45 -8.17 2.37 13.68
C GLU A 45 -7.76 3.78 13.21
N GLN A 46 -6.48 3.95 12.87
CA GLN A 46 -5.90 5.20 12.41
C GLN A 46 -5.88 5.25 10.88
N LYS A 47 -6.63 6.19 10.31
CA LYS A 47 -6.77 6.38 8.86
C LYS A 47 -5.82 7.43 8.27
N TYR A 48 -4.78 7.87 8.97
CA TYR A 48 -3.83 8.84 8.44
C TYR A 48 -2.58 8.21 7.82
N CYS A 49 -1.92 8.92 6.90
CA CYS A 49 -0.65 8.52 6.32
C CYS A 49 0.47 8.56 7.37
N ALA A 50 1.22 7.49 7.53
CA ALA A 50 2.34 7.47 8.49
C ALA A 50 3.50 8.43 8.12
N VAL A 51 3.57 8.88 6.87
CA VAL A 51 4.63 9.75 6.36
C VAL A 51 4.27 11.23 6.54
N CYS A 52 3.15 11.67 5.96
CA CYS A 52 2.73 13.07 6.00
C CYS A 52 1.64 13.39 7.03
N ARG A 53 1.09 12.39 7.73
CA ARG A 53 -0.04 12.51 8.67
C ARG A 53 -1.34 13.04 8.05
N GLU A 54 -1.44 13.03 6.72
CA GLU A 54 -2.67 13.42 6.05
C GLU A 54 -3.75 12.34 6.23
N GLU A 55 -5.00 12.76 6.46
CA GLU A 55 -6.12 11.84 6.59
C GLU A 55 -6.43 11.16 5.25
N LEU A 56 -6.37 9.84 5.25
CA LEU A 56 -6.63 9.02 4.08
C LEU A 56 -7.96 8.29 4.31
N ASP A 57 -9.04 8.74 3.71
CA ASP A 57 -10.27 7.96 3.76
C ASP A 57 -10.10 6.62 3.05
N LYS A 58 -9.36 6.63 1.92
CA LYS A 58 -9.16 5.48 1.05
C LYS A 58 -7.68 5.21 0.82
N VAL A 59 -7.32 3.93 0.74
CA VAL A 59 -5.99 3.49 0.31
C VAL A 59 -6.11 2.42 -0.76
N VAL A 60 -5.20 2.46 -1.73
CA VAL A 60 -5.07 1.46 -2.78
C VAL A 60 -3.77 0.72 -2.56
N PHE A 61 -3.84 -0.60 -2.51
CA PHE A 61 -2.68 -1.47 -2.47
C PHE A 61 -2.30 -1.86 -3.90
N VAL A 62 -1.06 -1.55 -4.26
CA VAL A 62 -0.50 -1.73 -5.60
C VAL A 62 0.84 -2.46 -5.50
N LYS A 63 1.19 -3.29 -6.49
CA LYS A 63 2.54 -3.86 -6.57
C LYS A 63 3.60 -2.85 -7.01
N LYS A 64 3.19 -1.80 -7.73
CA LYS A 64 4.08 -0.75 -8.24
C LYS A 64 3.55 0.61 -7.82
N PRO A 65 4.38 1.47 -7.20
CA PRO A 65 3.95 2.82 -6.86
C PRO A 65 3.56 3.56 -8.14
N ALA A 66 2.34 4.08 -8.16
CA ALA A 66 1.76 4.86 -9.25
C ALA A 66 0.93 6.00 -8.64
N ALA A 67 0.63 7.04 -9.40
CA ALA A 67 -0.20 8.12 -8.85
C ALA A 67 -1.62 7.59 -8.51
N PHE A 68 -2.13 7.91 -7.32
CA PHE A 68 -3.47 7.53 -6.88
C PHE A 68 -4.53 7.97 -7.89
N SER A 69 -4.37 9.17 -8.46
CA SER A 69 -5.27 9.70 -9.48
C SER A 69 -5.26 8.94 -10.82
N SER A 70 -4.20 8.18 -11.11
CA SER A 70 -4.08 7.40 -12.35
C SER A 70 -4.53 5.94 -12.18
N LEU A 71 -4.78 5.50 -10.95
CA LEU A 71 -5.19 4.12 -10.67
C LEU A 71 -6.71 3.99 -10.83
N PRO A 72 -7.21 2.99 -11.59
CA PRO A 72 -8.66 2.76 -11.77
C PRO A 72 -9.29 2.07 -10.54
N TYR A 73 -9.17 2.69 -9.35
CA TYR A 73 -9.59 2.11 -8.07
C TYR A 73 -11.08 1.76 -7.97
N GLN A 74 -11.94 2.35 -8.80
CA GLN A 74 -13.37 1.98 -8.85
C GLN A 74 -13.62 0.56 -9.38
N GLN A 75 -12.72 0.01 -10.19
CA GLN A 75 -12.85 -1.34 -10.75
C GLN A 75 -12.20 -2.40 -9.87
N PHE A 76 -11.42 -1.98 -8.88
CA PHE A 76 -10.68 -2.87 -8.01
C PHE A 76 -11.54 -3.46 -6.89
N PRO A 77 -11.27 -4.71 -6.48
CA PRO A 77 -11.81 -5.26 -5.24
C PRO A 77 -11.57 -4.27 -4.10
N CYS A 78 -12.58 -4.04 -3.27
CA CYS A 78 -12.47 -3.16 -2.12
C CYS A 78 -13.05 -3.80 -0.87
N GLU A 79 -12.38 -3.56 0.25
CA GLU A 79 -12.87 -3.89 1.57
C GLU A 79 -13.58 -2.68 2.18
N LYS A 80 -14.91 -2.76 2.20
CA LYS A 80 -15.78 -1.69 2.71
C LYS A 80 -15.58 -1.39 4.20
N LYS A 81 -15.00 -2.31 4.97
CA LYS A 81 -14.82 -2.15 6.42
C LYS A 81 -13.72 -1.15 6.76
N HIS A 82 -12.67 -1.08 5.94
CA HIS A 82 -11.48 -0.25 6.19
C HIS A 82 -11.12 0.68 5.02
N ASP A 83 -11.99 0.74 4.01
CA ASP A 83 -11.83 1.54 2.79
C ASP A 83 -10.51 1.24 2.05
N ILE A 84 -10.17 -0.05 1.98
CA ILE A 84 -8.96 -0.56 1.33
C ILE A 84 -9.32 -1.10 -0.04
N TYR A 85 -8.59 -0.66 -1.06
CA TYR A 85 -8.75 -1.07 -2.45
C TYR A 85 -7.53 -1.90 -2.89
N PHE A 86 -7.72 -2.89 -3.76
CA PHE A 86 -6.68 -3.82 -4.15
C PHE A 86 -6.50 -3.82 -5.67
N CYS A 87 -5.36 -3.34 -6.16
CA CYS A 87 -5.09 -3.26 -7.60
C CYS A 87 -5.03 -4.63 -8.28
N ASP A 88 -4.69 -5.67 -7.53
CA ASP A 88 -4.59 -7.04 -8.02
C ASP A 88 -5.36 -7.99 -7.10
N GLU A 89 -5.97 -9.00 -7.71
CA GLU A 89 -6.59 -10.14 -7.00
C GLU A 89 -5.59 -10.89 -6.10
N ASN A 90 -4.31 -10.92 -6.48
CA ASN A 90 -3.25 -11.54 -5.69
C ASN A 90 -2.99 -10.79 -4.37
N ILE A 91 -3.10 -9.46 -4.39
CA ILE A 91 -2.98 -8.64 -3.17
C ILE A 91 -4.21 -8.89 -2.29
N TYR A 92 -5.39 -8.92 -2.90
CA TYR A 92 -6.63 -9.23 -2.18
C TYR A 92 -6.58 -10.62 -1.53
N ALA A 93 -6.06 -11.62 -2.23
CA ALA A 93 -5.87 -12.97 -1.70
C ALA A 93 -4.85 -13.04 -0.55
N GLN A 94 -3.80 -12.21 -0.57
CA GLN A 94 -2.83 -12.12 0.54
C GLN A 94 -3.36 -11.36 1.75
N TYR A 95 -4.36 -10.51 1.56
CA TYR A 95 -4.98 -9.75 2.63
C TYR A 95 -6.04 -10.56 3.39
N ARG A 96 -6.68 -11.54 2.71
CA ARG A 96 -7.78 -12.35 3.24
C ARG A 96 -7.35 -13.46 4.19
#